data_AF-A0A956CID9-F1
#
_entry.id   AF-A0A956CID9-F1
#
_cell.length_a   1.000
_cell.length_b   1.000
_cell.length_c   1.000
_cell.angle_alpha   90.00
_cell.angle_beta   90.00
_cell.angle_gamma   90.00
#
_symmetry.space_group_name_H-M   'P 1'
#
loop_
_entity.id
_entity.type
_entity.pdbx_description
1 polymer ?
#
loop_
_entity_poly.entity_id
_entity_poly.type
_entity_poly.pdbx_seq_one_letter_code
_entity_poly.pdbx_strand_id
1 'polypeptide(L)'
;MKRRWTTLVAGTLFLSACGIVKLAPPKQRGRTHYDSAECHKRTWRKETEVDSVLMHTCDNLSEVPDESTSLAAMLRRHQSFEDRRPDSLDVALNLVECAQHCGNDPMAIAIGNYYAGIFDRTALGERLRGIELSEPARAVFANKASDAKDAVAAAASRLDARRKHIYLESFAEAVRNRKEYFAKYSEQYQALDTLEEKVDAARKAGEAPKDLVDGLSALRAKYVSQCQDDGCRFDPYVVEVTRQLVLLHAAAGNALDARAENALLMEKAAGRRWFSVEAGTAVYQSQVEEHRIREQYVSAQNAGMDARTLKERFGYTTPLQIEPVAEYLQPDVRPDLTSTVDGFDTGSAIKRRGGLLAEIAPGGEGRTRVVLAPAAGLQLCAETGRVADVHFEENFATLEFETTCEADPNQVTATTTVLLPSPEASQLRPGEYAELVADDHQQGRVVRAWAANPKAPKQLDRVAQLRDARFETR
;
A
#
# COMPACT_ATOMS: atom_id res chain seq x y z
N MET A 1 31.06 -68.64 22.11
CA MET A 1 31.92 -69.10 23.23
C MET A 1 32.61 -67.86 23.84
N LYS A 2 32.32 -67.50 25.10
CA LYS A 2 33.17 -67.72 26.29
C LYS A 2 34.61 -67.12 26.25
N ARG A 3 34.75 -65.89 26.76
CA ARG A 3 35.65 -65.38 27.84
C ARG A 3 35.02 -64.04 28.31
N ARG A 4 34.74 -63.74 29.59
CA ARG A 4 35.52 -63.73 30.87
C ARG A 4 36.63 -62.67 30.88
N TRP A 5 36.82 -61.83 31.90
CA TRP A 5 36.11 -61.64 33.20
C TRP A 5 35.34 -60.27 33.20
N THR A 6 35.02 -59.48 34.25
CA THR A 6 35.31 -59.43 35.71
C THR A 6 34.18 -58.66 36.45
N THR A 7 34.31 -58.36 37.75
CA THR A 7 33.24 -57.81 38.63
C THR A 7 33.81 -56.83 39.69
N LEU A 8 33.03 -55.83 40.12
CA LEU A 8 32.89 -55.47 41.55
C LEU A 8 31.58 -54.68 41.81
N VAL A 9 31.35 -54.20 43.03
CA VAL A 9 30.01 -53.96 43.63
C VAL A 9 30.02 -52.79 44.65
N ALA A 10 28.86 -52.11 44.78
CA ALA A 10 28.45 -51.16 45.84
C ALA A 10 29.14 -49.77 45.89
N GLY A 11 28.51 -48.71 46.42
CA GLY A 11 27.11 -48.58 46.87
C GLY A 11 26.79 -47.27 47.64
N THR A 12 25.50 -47.11 48.00
CA THR A 12 24.97 -46.30 49.13
C THR A 12 25.07 -44.75 49.12
N LEU A 13 24.00 -44.12 48.64
CA LEU A 13 23.13 -43.10 49.29
C LEU A 13 23.65 -42.00 50.26
N PHE A 14 23.04 -40.81 50.09
CA PHE A 14 22.83 -39.70 51.05
C PHE A 14 24.04 -38.91 51.61
N LEU A 15 24.15 -37.64 51.20
CA LEU A 15 23.68 -36.51 52.02
C LEU A 15 23.55 -35.20 51.21
N SER A 16 22.92 -34.17 51.80
CA SER A 16 22.60 -32.90 51.15
C SER A 16 23.68 -31.83 51.33
N ALA A 17 23.90 -31.01 50.30
CA ALA A 17 24.66 -29.76 50.39
C ALA A 17 24.12 -28.73 49.39
N CYS A 18 23.58 -27.61 49.89
CA CYS A 18 23.14 -26.50 49.04
C CYS A 18 24.35 -25.76 48.44
N GLY A 19 24.66 -26.01 47.17
CA GLY A 19 25.68 -25.30 46.42
C GLY A 19 25.08 -24.54 45.23
N ILE A 20 24.83 -23.24 45.37
CA ILE A 20 24.40 -22.39 44.26
C ILE A 20 25.59 -22.18 43.31
N VAL A 21 25.73 -23.07 42.33
CA VAL A 21 26.68 -22.89 41.23
C VAL A 21 26.17 -21.75 40.37
N LYS A 22 26.70 -20.54 40.60
CA LYS A 22 26.59 -19.42 39.66
C LYS A 22 27.34 -19.79 38.38
N LEU A 23 26.65 -20.43 37.45
CA LEU A 23 27.08 -20.51 36.06
C LEU A 23 27.24 -19.08 35.55
N ALA A 24 28.49 -18.65 35.35
CA ALA A 24 28.76 -17.36 34.74
C ALA A 24 28.18 -17.36 33.31
N PRO A 25 27.43 -16.33 32.90
CA PRO A 25 26.91 -16.26 31.54
C PRO A 25 28.07 -16.28 30.54
N PRO A 26 27.87 -16.85 29.34
CA PRO A 26 28.91 -16.85 28.31
C PRO A 26 29.37 -15.42 28.04
N LYS A 27 30.68 -15.19 28.09
CA LYS A 27 31.26 -13.85 27.86
C LYS A 27 30.87 -13.36 26.47
N GLN A 28 30.02 -12.33 26.41
CA GLN A 28 29.76 -11.56 25.18
C GLN A 28 31.09 -10.97 24.68
N ARG A 29 31.74 -11.65 23.74
CA ARG A 29 32.83 -11.07 22.94
C ARG A 29 32.18 -10.14 21.92
N GLY A 30 32.59 -8.87 21.91
CA GLY A 30 32.09 -7.90 20.93
C GLY A 30 30.91 -7.04 21.39
N ARG A 31 30.90 -6.55 22.64
CA ARG A 31 30.33 -5.21 22.84
C ARG A 31 31.28 -4.21 22.17
N THR A 32 30.93 -3.76 20.96
CA THR A 32 31.48 -2.52 20.42
C THR A 32 31.06 -1.40 21.35
N HIS A 33 32.03 -0.72 21.97
CA HIS A 33 31.77 0.59 22.55
C HIS A 33 31.52 1.54 21.39
N TYR A 34 30.25 1.73 21.05
CA TYR A 34 29.83 2.78 20.13
C TYR A 34 30.18 4.13 20.75
N ASP A 35 30.95 4.95 20.03
CA ASP A 35 31.43 6.23 20.54
C ASP A 35 30.30 7.26 20.50
N SER A 36 29.73 7.56 21.67
CA SER A 36 28.62 8.50 21.81
C SER A 36 29.01 9.94 21.46
N ALA A 37 30.31 10.26 21.36
CA ALA A 37 30.78 11.58 20.94
C ALA A 37 30.43 11.93 19.47
N GLU A 38 30.26 10.93 18.59
CA GLU A 38 29.77 11.15 17.22
C GLU A 38 28.26 11.44 17.18
N CYS A 39 27.49 10.79 18.05
CA CYS A 39 26.03 10.86 18.06
C CYS A 39 25.55 12.25 18.50
N HIS A 40 26.13 12.79 19.59
CA HIS A 40 25.72 14.07 20.19
C HIS A 40 26.21 15.35 19.47
N LYS A 41 26.60 15.28 18.20
CA LYS A 41 27.04 16.47 17.44
C LYS A 41 25.86 17.41 17.16
N ARG A 42 25.93 18.66 17.62
CA ARG A 42 24.90 19.72 17.42
C ARG A 42 24.60 20.10 15.95
N THR A 43 25.15 19.39 14.98
CA THR A 43 24.95 19.62 13.53
C THR A 43 23.76 18.86 12.96
N TRP A 44 23.25 17.81 13.63
CA TRP A 44 21.99 17.18 13.22
C TRP A 44 20.85 18.20 13.32
N ARG A 45 20.18 18.47 12.20
CA ARG A 45 18.96 19.28 12.19
C ARG A 45 17.74 18.34 12.18
N LYS A 46 16.70 18.67 12.97
CA LYS A 46 15.41 17.97 12.90
C LYS A 46 14.59 18.53 11.72
N GLU A 47 15.06 18.29 10.50
CA GLU A 47 14.39 18.77 9.28
C GLU A 47 13.54 17.67 8.61
N THR A 48 13.82 16.37 8.81
CA THR A 48 12.96 15.26 8.31
C THR A 48 12.65 14.16 9.34
N GLU A 49 11.65 13.31 9.06
CA GLU A 49 11.35 12.08 9.82
C GLU A 49 12.54 11.11 9.79
N VAL A 50 13.27 11.04 8.67
CA VAL A 50 14.49 10.23 8.50
C VAL A 50 15.61 10.72 9.42
N ASP A 51 15.88 12.02 9.50
CA ASP A 51 16.88 12.57 10.44
C ASP A 51 16.51 12.28 11.90
N SER A 52 15.21 12.32 12.21
CA SER A 52 14.71 11.94 13.53
C SER A 52 15.02 10.48 13.84
N VAL A 53 14.62 9.52 12.99
CA VAL A 53 14.89 8.09 13.26
C VAL A 53 16.39 7.78 13.23
N LEU A 54 17.18 8.41 12.36
CA LEU A 54 18.64 8.28 12.37
C LEU A 54 19.25 8.74 13.70
N MET A 55 18.85 9.91 14.22
CA MET A 55 19.28 10.36 15.55
C MET A 55 18.85 9.42 16.68
N HIS A 56 17.57 9.00 16.74
CA HIS A 56 17.09 8.05 17.77
C HIS A 56 17.66 6.63 17.58
N THR A 57 18.25 6.34 16.41
CA THR A 57 19.00 5.11 16.17
C THR A 57 20.43 5.19 16.74
N CYS A 58 21.03 6.38 16.76
CA CYS A 58 22.36 6.69 17.29
C CYS A 58 22.36 6.94 18.81
N ASP A 59 21.49 7.81 19.31
CA ASP A 59 21.31 8.03 20.76
C ASP A 59 20.51 6.87 21.37
N ASN A 60 21.02 6.30 22.47
CA ASN A 60 20.52 5.02 23.01
C ASN A 60 19.17 5.14 23.75
N LEU A 61 18.06 5.10 23.00
CA LEU A 61 16.76 4.51 23.38
C LEU A 61 16.07 4.96 24.69
N SER A 62 16.49 6.05 25.35
CA SER A 62 15.84 6.53 26.57
C SER A 62 14.63 7.44 26.32
N GLU A 63 14.53 8.06 25.15
CA GLU A 63 13.45 8.96 24.76
C GLU A 63 13.01 8.64 23.32
N VAL A 64 12.17 7.61 23.17
CA VAL A 64 11.42 7.30 21.94
C VAL A 64 9.95 7.65 22.21
N PRO A 65 9.17 8.14 21.22
CA PRO A 65 7.72 8.27 21.38
C PRO A 65 7.04 6.93 21.75
N ASP A 66 5.79 7.05 22.21
CA ASP A 66 4.88 5.94 22.53
C ASP A 66 4.93 4.79 21.49
N GLU A 67 4.83 3.53 21.94
CA GLU A 67 4.81 2.34 21.09
C GLU A 67 3.73 2.44 19.99
N SER A 68 2.61 3.10 20.29
CA SER A 68 1.55 3.41 19.32
C SER A 68 2.04 4.23 18.12
N THR A 69 3.00 5.14 18.35
CA THR A 69 3.55 6.05 17.34
C THR A 69 4.54 5.34 16.43
N SER A 70 5.38 4.45 16.98
CA SER A 70 6.33 3.64 16.21
C SER A 70 5.61 2.61 15.33
N LEU A 71 4.60 1.91 15.85
CA LEU A 71 3.81 0.98 15.02
C LEU A 71 3.09 1.74 13.89
N ALA A 72 2.51 2.91 14.19
CA ALA A 72 1.91 3.76 13.17
C ALA A 72 2.92 4.28 12.12
N ALA A 73 4.18 4.53 12.48
CA ALA A 73 5.22 4.95 11.54
C ALA A 73 5.62 3.82 10.58
N MET A 74 5.86 2.62 11.10
CA MET A 74 6.07 1.43 10.28
C MET A 74 4.88 1.15 9.34
N LEU A 75 3.65 1.28 9.82
CA LEU A 75 2.45 1.08 9.00
C LEU A 75 2.28 2.15 7.92
N ARG A 76 2.56 3.44 8.19
CA ARG A 76 2.57 4.50 7.16
C ARG A 76 3.59 4.21 6.05
N ARG A 77 4.83 3.87 6.42
CA ARG A 77 5.87 3.53 5.43
C ARG A 77 5.57 2.23 4.68
N HIS A 78 4.89 1.27 5.31
CA HIS A 78 4.39 0.08 4.62
C HIS A 78 3.26 0.42 3.64
N GLN A 79 2.33 1.31 4.01
CA GLN A 79 1.26 1.77 3.13
C GLN A 79 1.80 2.47 1.88
N SER A 80 2.84 3.30 2.00
CA SER A 80 3.50 4.00 0.89
C SER A 80 4.58 3.20 0.14
N PHE A 81 4.80 1.92 0.49
CA PHE A 81 5.95 1.15 0.02
C PHE A 81 5.85 0.71 -1.46
N GLU A 82 6.94 0.90 -2.21
CA GLU A 82 7.06 0.55 -3.62
C GLU A 82 7.69 -0.84 -3.79
N ASP A 83 6.87 -1.87 -3.96
CA ASP A 83 7.31 -3.27 -3.90
C ASP A 83 8.12 -3.75 -5.10
N ARG A 84 8.03 -3.05 -6.25
CA ARG A 84 8.91 -3.27 -7.40
C ARG A 84 10.34 -2.74 -7.16
N ARG A 85 10.47 -1.69 -6.35
CA ARG A 85 11.73 -0.95 -6.09
C ARG A 85 11.82 -0.52 -4.62
N PRO A 86 12.06 -1.47 -3.70
CA PRO A 86 12.26 -1.15 -2.29
C PRO A 86 13.41 -0.15 -2.08
N ASP A 87 13.14 1.02 -1.50
CA ASP A 87 14.23 1.83 -0.94
C ASP A 87 14.83 1.07 0.25
N SER A 88 16.10 0.71 0.11
CA SER A 88 16.87 0.01 1.15
C SER A 88 16.88 0.70 2.51
N LEU A 89 16.69 2.03 2.56
CA LEU A 89 16.55 2.78 3.81
C LEU A 89 15.19 2.54 4.47
N ASP A 90 14.07 2.58 3.72
CA ASP A 90 12.74 2.30 4.28
C ASP A 90 12.62 0.85 4.77
N VAL A 91 13.20 -0.09 4.03
CA VAL A 91 13.32 -1.50 4.47
C VAL A 91 14.11 -1.61 5.78
N ALA A 92 15.19 -0.84 5.93
CA ALA A 92 16.01 -0.82 7.14
C ALA A 92 15.32 -0.12 8.32
N LEU A 93 14.61 0.99 8.09
CA LEU A 93 13.83 1.71 9.10
C LEU A 93 12.69 0.83 9.64
N ASN A 94 11.93 0.19 8.75
CA ASN A 94 10.86 -0.75 9.12
C ASN A 94 11.41 -1.95 9.91
N LEU A 95 12.61 -2.44 9.60
CA LEU A 95 13.27 -3.48 10.39
C LEU A 95 13.66 -3.00 11.78
N VAL A 96 14.34 -1.85 11.90
CA VAL A 96 14.82 -1.32 13.19
C VAL A 96 13.64 -1.02 14.12
N GLU A 97 12.60 -0.36 13.62
CA GLU A 97 11.38 -0.11 14.40
C GLU A 97 10.66 -1.42 14.75
N CYS A 98 10.54 -2.38 13.83
CA CYS A 98 9.89 -3.65 14.14
C CYS A 98 10.63 -4.46 15.21
N ALA A 99 11.97 -4.53 15.15
CA ALA A 99 12.79 -5.20 16.15
C ALA A 99 12.68 -4.56 17.55
N GLN A 100 12.20 -3.32 17.64
CA GLN A 100 11.97 -2.58 18.88
C GLN A 100 10.50 -2.63 19.34
N HIS A 101 9.54 -2.54 18.42
CA HIS A 101 8.14 -2.22 18.72
C HIS A 101 7.10 -3.20 18.16
N CYS A 102 7.45 -4.17 17.31
CA CYS A 102 6.50 -5.21 16.87
C CYS A 102 6.02 -6.11 18.03
N GLY A 103 6.76 -6.15 19.16
CA GLY A 103 6.35 -6.84 20.37
C GLY A 103 6.00 -8.32 20.15
N ASN A 104 4.71 -8.65 20.30
CA ASN A 104 4.14 -9.96 19.94
C ASN A 104 3.03 -9.84 18.88
N ASP A 105 2.90 -8.70 18.19
CA ASP A 105 1.90 -8.48 17.14
C ASP A 105 2.25 -9.34 15.90
N PRO A 106 1.41 -10.31 15.50
CA PRO A 106 1.76 -11.21 14.41
C PRO A 106 1.78 -10.54 13.03
N MET A 107 1.02 -9.47 12.83
CA MET A 107 0.96 -8.73 11.55
C MET A 107 2.17 -7.82 11.39
N ALA A 108 2.55 -7.11 12.44
CA ALA A 108 3.76 -6.33 12.47
C ALA A 108 5.01 -7.23 12.28
N ILE A 109 5.04 -8.39 12.94
CA ILE A 109 6.06 -9.43 12.72
C ILE A 109 6.06 -9.94 11.27
N ALA A 110 4.91 -10.08 10.60
CA ALA A 110 4.84 -10.48 9.20
C ALA A 110 5.40 -9.44 8.23
N ILE A 111 4.99 -8.18 8.40
CA ILE A 111 5.49 -7.03 7.63
C ILE A 111 7.01 -6.91 7.81
N GLY A 112 7.49 -6.98 9.06
CA GLY A 112 8.92 -7.00 9.36
C GLY A 112 9.66 -8.21 8.77
N ASN A 113 9.05 -9.40 8.77
CA ASN A 113 9.65 -10.62 8.22
C ASN A 113 9.75 -10.57 6.68
N TYR A 114 8.80 -9.92 6.00
CA TYR A 114 8.94 -9.60 4.58
C TYR A 114 10.14 -8.67 4.35
N TYR A 115 10.27 -7.58 5.11
CA TYR A 115 11.41 -6.68 5.04
C TYR A 115 12.75 -7.36 5.36
N ALA A 116 12.77 -8.29 6.32
CA ALA A 116 13.92 -9.14 6.62
C ALA A 116 14.33 -10.00 5.41
N GLY A 117 13.36 -10.51 4.65
CA GLY A 117 13.57 -11.29 3.43
C GLY A 117 14.16 -10.48 2.26
N ILE A 118 13.83 -9.19 2.12
CA ILE A 118 14.31 -8.34 1.02
C ILE A 118 15.47 -7.38 1.39
N PHE A 119 15.85 -7.30 2.67
CA PHE A 119 16.95 -6.44 3.12
C PHE A 119 18.31 -6.86 2.54
N ASP A 120 18.86 -5.98 1.70
CA ASP A 120 20.24 -5.97 1.23
C ASP A 120 21.05 -4.88 1.96
N ARG A 121 22.05 -5.32 2.73
CA ARG A 121 22.96 -4.47 3.49
C ARG A 121 23.92 -3.67 2.61
N THR A 122 24.26 -4.19 1.42
CA THR A 122 25.10 -3.50 0.44
C THR A 122 24.35 -2.31 -0.13
N ALA A 123 23.12 -2.53 -0.63
CA ALA A 123 22.26 -1.47 -1.16
C ALA A 123 22.02 -0.35 -0.12
N LEU A 124 21.72 -0.71 1.14
CA LEU A 124 21.65 0.26 2.23
C LEU A 124 22.96 1.03 2.40
N GLY A 125 24.09 0.32 2.40
CA GLY A 125 25.42 0.92 2.50
C GLY A 125 25.75 1.89 1.37
N GLU A 126 25.15 1.73 0.19
CA GLU A 126 25.29 2.68 -0.93
C GLU A 126 24.32 3.85 -0.80
N ARG A 127 23.05 3.59 -0.46
CA ARG A 127 22.01 4.59 -0.20
C ARG A 127 22.43 5.60 0.88
N LEU A 128 23.07 5.11 1.95
CA LEU A 128 23.59 5.93 3.05
C LEU A 128 24.76 6.84 2.64
N ARG A 129 25.50 6.57 1.55
CA ARG A 129 26.57 7.47 1.06
C ARG A 129 26.01 8.77 0.49
N GLY A 130 24.74 8.77 0.08
CA GLY A 130 24.02 9.96 -0.40
C GLY A 130 23.41 10.82 0.72
N ILE A 131 23.68 10.52 1.99
CA ILE A 131 23.17 11.24 3.17
C ILE A 131 24.37 11.82 3.93
N GLU A 132 24.23 13.03 4.49
CA GLU A 132 25.31 13.76 5.19
C GLU A 132 25.60 13.17 6.59
N LEU A 133 26.06 11.92 6.61
CA LEU A 133 26.38 11.14 7.80
C LEU A 133 27.88 10.81 7.85
N SER A 134 28.45 10.72 9.05
CA SER A 134 29.81 10.20 9.22
C SER A 134 29.87 8.71 8.88
N GLU A 135 31.03 8.23 8.40
CA GLU A 135 31.22 6.79 8.11
C GLU A 135 30.92 5.89 9.34
N PRO A 136 31.31 6.26 10.59
CA PRO A 136 30.87 5.54 11.79
C PRO A 136 29.35 5.52 11.96
N ALA A 137 28.64 6.64 11.79
CA ALA A 137 27.18 6.69 11.94
C ALA A 137 26.46 5.78 10.92
N ARG A 138 26.91 5.80 9.66
CA ARG A 138 26.39 4.89 8.61
C ARG A 138 26.64 3.42 8.97
N ALA A 139 27.84 3.10 9.47
CA ALA A 139 28.19 1.75 9.89
C ALA A 139 27.38 1.28 11.11
N VAL A 140 27.08 2.17 12.07
CA VAL A 140 26.18 1.90 13.21
C VAL A 140 24.78 1.58 12.72
N PHE A 141 24.20 2.41 11.84
CA PHE A 141 22.85 2.17 11.30
C PHE A 141 22.78 0.85 10.52
N ALA A 142 23.73 0.60 9.62
CA ALA A 142 23.79 -0.63 8.82
C ALA A 142 24.05 -1.90 9.66
N ASN A 143 24.73 -1.79 10.81
CA ASN A 143 24.80 -2.88 11.79
C ASN A 143 23.44 -3.08 12.48
N LYS A 144 22.83 -2.02 13.04
CA LYS A 144 21.58 -2.11 13.79
C LYS A 144 20.40 -2.62 12.94
N ALA A 145 20.35 -2.29 11.64
CA ALA A 145 19.40 -2.87 10.70
C ALA A 145 19.67 -4.36 10.39
N SER A 146 20.94 -4.78 10.39
CA SER A 146 21.34 -6.19 10.24
C SER A 146 20.97 -7.02 11.48
N ASP A 147 21.21 -6.47 12.69
CA ASP A 147 20.82 -7.10 13.96
C ASP A 147 19.28 -7.18 14.07
N ALA A 148 18.58 -6.15 13.59
CA ALA A 148 17.11 -6.10 13.55
C ALA A 148 16.50 -7.14 12.60
N LYS A 149 17.11 -7.38 11.41
CA LYS A 149 16.73 -8.48 10.50
C LYS A 149 16.74 -9.83 11.20
N ASP A 150 17.81 -10.14 11.92
CA ASP A 150 17.94 -11.41 12.64
C ASP A 150 16.97 -11.50 13.83
N ALA A 151 16.74 -10.40 14.55
CA ALA A 151 15.76 -10.32 15.64
C ALA A 151 14.31 -10.54 15.17
N VAL A 152 13.93 -9.95 14.03
CA VAL A 152 12.60 -10.09 13.44
C VAL A 152 12.39 -11.49 12.86
N ALA A 153 13.39 -12.07 12.18
CA ALA A 153 13.35 -13.48 11.76
C ALA A 153 13.24 -14.44 12.98
N ALA A 154 13.92 -14.11 14.09
CA ALA A 154 13.78 -14.83 15.36
C ALA A 154 12.41 -14.61 16.04
N ALA A 155 11.69 -13.52 15.76
CA ALA A 155 10.30 -13.35 16.19
C ALA A 155 9.34 -14.19 15.33
N ALA A 156 9.44 -14.10 14.00
CA ALA A 156 8.63 -14.86 13.06
C ALA A 156 8.78 -16.38 13.24
N SER A 157 10.00 -16.87 13.50
CA SER A 157 10.24 -18.30 13.77
C SER A 157 9.58 -18.82 15.06
N ARG A 158 9.29 -17.95 16.04
CA ARG A 158 8.61 -18.29 17.30
C ARG A 158 7.08 -18.37 17.21
N LEU A 159 6.47 -17.88 16.13
CA LEU A 159 5.03 -18.02 15.90
C LEU A 159 4.63 -19.51 15.80
N ASP A 160 3.45 -19.88 16.31
CA ASP A 160 2.89 -21.22 16.12
C ASP A 160 2.45 -21.47 14.67
N ALA A 161 2.12 -22.72 14.32
CA ALA A 161 1.77 -23.08 12.94
C ALA A 161 0.55 -22.33 12.38
N ARG A 162 -0.49 -22.06 13.19
CA ARG A 162 -1.68 -21.31 12.73
C ARG A 162 -1.34 -19.84 12.54
N ARG A 163 -0.58 -19.22 13.45
CA ARG A 163 -0.08 -17.85 13.26
C ARG A 163 0.87 -17.72 12.07
N LYS A 164 1.73 -18.72 11.81
CA LYS A 164 2.58 -18.72 10.61
C LYS A 164 1.76 -18.75 9.32
N HIS A 165 0.72 -19.59 9.26
CA HIS A 165 -0.16 -19.68 8.11
C HIS A 165 -0.89 -18.35 7.82
N ILE A 166 -1.58 -17.81 8.82
CA ILE A 166 -2.39 -16.60 8.71
C ILE A 166 -1.53 -15.37 8.37
N TYR A 167 -0.43 -15.17 9.10
CA TYR A 167 0.31 -13.91 9.02
C TYR A 167 1.54 -14.00 8.10
N LEU A 168 2.30 -15.10 8.07
CA LEU A 168 3.51 -15.20 7.24
C LEU A 168 3.23 -15.77 5.85
N GLU A 169 2.51 -16.89 5.76
CA GLU A 169 2.32 -17.62 4.49
C GLU A 169 1.36 -16.90 3.55
N SER A 170 0.27 -16.34 4.11
CA SER A 170 -0.72 -15.55 3.36
C SER A 170 -0.14 -14.22 2.87
N PHE A 171 0.64 -13.51 3.71
CA PHE A 171 1.38 -12.31 3.29
C PHE A 171 2.42 -12.65 2.22
N ALA A 172 3.15 -13.77 2.38
CA ALA A 172 4.08 -14.26 1.38
C ALA A 172 3.39 -14.73 0.09
N GLU A 173 2.07 -14.99 0.09
CA GLU A 173 1.30 -15.28 -1.12
C GLU A 173 1.05 -14.03 -1.94
N ALA A 174 0.59 -12.94 -1.31
CA ALA A 174 0.53 -11.64 -1.99
C ALA A 174 1.89 -11.28 -2.61
N VAL A 175 3.00 -11.46 -1.86
CA VAL A 175 4.38 -11.25 -2.37
C VAL A 175 4.73 -12.14 -3.57
N ARG A 176 4.25 -13.39 -3.63
CA ARG A 176 4.43 -14.26 -4.83
C ARG A 176 3.63 -13.72 -6.01
N ASN A 177 2.36 -13.41 -5.78
CA ASN A 177 1.44 -12.92 -6.81
C ASN A 177 1.94 -11.60 -7.45
N ARG A 178 2.52 -10.69 -6.65
CA ARG A 178 3.22 -9.48 -7.17
C ARG A 178 4.41 -9.82 -8.07
N LYS A 179 5.28 -10.74 -7.63
CA LYS A 179 6.46 -11.15 -8.41
C LYS A 179 6.08 -11.84 -9.72
N GLU A 180 5.03 -12.66 -9.71
CA GLU A 180 4.48 -13.30 -10.90
C GLU A 180 3.83 -12.26 -11.84
N TYR A 181 3.12 -11.26 -11.31
CA TYR A 181 2.63 -10.11 -12.08
C TYR A 181 3.78 -9.33 -12.74
N PHE A 182 4.83 -8.99 -11.99
CA PHE A 182 6.00 -8.27 -12.52
C PHE A 182 6.74 -9.09 -13.59
N ALA A 183 6.88 -10.41 -13.40
CA ALA A 183 7.47 -11.29 -14.41
C ALA A 183 6.62 -11.35 -15.69
N LYS A 184 5.29 -11.48 -15.55
CA LYS A 184 4.32 -11.51 -16.67
C LYS A 184 4.38 -10.25 -17.54
N TYR A 185 4.60 -9.08 -16.92
CA TYR A 185 4.64 -7.78 -17.60
C TYR A 185 6.06 -7.18 -17.69
N SER A 186 7.09 -8.02 -17.67
CA SER A 186 8.50 -7.60 -17.61
C SER A 186 8.95 -6.74 -18.80
N GLU A 187 8.45 -6.98 -20.02
CA GLU A 187 8.72 -6.11 -21.17
C GLU A 187 8.12 -4.71 -21.00
N GLN A 188 6.89 -4.62 -20.49
CA GLN A 188 6.21 -3.35 -20.20
C GLN A 188 6.97 -2.56 -19.12
N TYR A 189 7.50 -3.26 -18.10
CA TYR A 189 8.32 -2.66 -17.05
C TYR A 189 9.70 -2.20 -17.55
N GLN A 190 10.40 -2.98 -18.37
CA GLN A 190 11.67 -2.54 -18.99
C GLN A 190 11.49 -1.28 -19.85
N ALA A 191 10.34 -1.17 -20.54
CA ALA A 191 10.00 0.01 -21.31
C ALA A 191 9.69 1.24 -20.41
N LEU A 192 9.13 1.02 -19.22
CA LEU A 192 8.93 2.06 -18.20
C LEU A 192 10.29 2.49 -17.59
N ASP A 193 11.13 1.53 -17.19
CA ASP A 193 12.48 1.77 -16.65
C ASP A 193 13.30 2.70 -17.57
N THR A 194 13.22 2.46 -18.89
CA THR A 194 13.90 3.24 -19.95
C THR A 194 13.41 4.69 -20.07
N LEU A 195 12.22 5.02 -19.54
CA LEU A 195 11.70 6.38 -19.44
C LEU A 195 11.97 7.00 -18.07
N GLU A 196 11.95 6.23 -16.98
CA GLU A 196 12.02 6.76 -15.63
C GLU A 196 13.32 7.48 -15.29
N GLU A 197 14.47 7.05 -15.83
CA GLU A 197 15.73 7.82 -15.71
C GLU A 197 15.59 9.25 -16.26
N LYS A 198 14.79 9.41 -17.33
CA LYS A 198 14.49 10.71 -17.96
C LYS A 198 13.42 11.47 -17.20
N VAL A 199 12.44 10.77 -16.60
CA VAL A 199 11.43 11.37 -15.71
C VAL A 199 12.12 12.00 -14.51
N ASP A 200 13.05 11.29 -13.88
CA ASP A 200 13.80 11.82 -12.74
C ASP A 200 14.76 12.94 -13.11
N ALA A 201 15.32 12.95 -14.33
CA ALA A 201 16.08 14.08 -14.84
C ALA A 201 15.19 15.33 -15.09
N ALA A 202 14.06 15.14 -15.77
CA ALA A 202 13.10 16.21 -16.09
C ALA A 202 12.44 16.80 -14.83
N ARG A 203 12.06 15.96 -13.86
CA ARG A 203 11.56 16.39 -12.54
C ARG A 203 12.57 17.25 -11.79
N LYS A 204 13.87 16.91 -11.84
CA LYS A 204 14.95 17.71 -11.24
C LYS A 204 15.22 19.03 -11.97
N ALA A 205 14.83 19.13 -13.25
CA ALA A 205 14.87 20.37 -14.03
C ALA A 205 13.62 21.25 -13.86
N GLY A 206 12.53 20.72 -13.28
CA GLY A 206 11.23 21.40 -13.23
C GLY A 206 10.51 21.38 -14.59
N GLU A 207 10.69 20.32 -15.38
CA GLU A 207 10.18 20.21 -16.75
C GLU A 207 9.27 18.98 -16.94
N ALA A 208 8.33 19.08 -17.87
CA ALA A 208 7.54 17.96 -18.39
C ALA A 208 7.68 17.88 -19.92
N PRO A 209 8.79 17.32 -20.46
CA PRO A 209 9.02 17.20 -21.90
C PRO A 209 7.89 16.42 -22.59
N LYS A 210 7.38 16.97 -23.70
CA LYS A 210 6.18 16.41 -24.36
C LYS A 210 6.39 14.99 -24.85
N ASP A 211 7.56 14.68 -25.39
CA ASP A 211 7.93 13.32 -25.84
C ASP A 211 7.93 12.31 -24.69
N LEU A 212 8.27 12.74 -23.47
CA LEU A 212 8.27 11.92 -22.27
C LEU A 212 6.87 11.70 -21.71
N VAL A 213 6.03 12.75 -21.67
CA VAL A 213 4.60 12.67 -21.32
C VAL A 213 3.83 11.79 -22.32
N ASP A 214 4.06 11.98 -23.62
CA ASP A 214 3.48 11.16 -24.68
C ASP A 214 3.95 9.71 -24.58
N GLY A 215 5.23 9.48 -24.26
CA GLY A 215 5.82 8.16 -24.07
C GLY A 215 5.19 7.37 -22.92
N LEU A 216 5.11 7.97 -21.72
CA LEU A 216 4.43 7.37 -20.57
C LEU A 216 2.93 7.12 -20.88
N SER A 217 2.26 8.08 -21.50
CA SER A 217 0.86 7.94 -21.91
C SER A 217 0.64 6.79 -22.88
N ALA A 218 1.55 6.60 -23.85
CA ALA A 218 1.52 5.50 -24.81
C ALA A 218 1.78 4.14 -24.16
N LEU A 219 2.68 4.04 -23.17
CA LEU A 219 2.88 2.82 -22.39
C LEU A 219 1.61 2.40 -21.64
N ARG A 220 0.96 3.34 -20.95
CA ARG A 220 -0.32 3.10 -20.25
C ARG A 220 -1.43 2.68 -21.22
N ALA A 221 -1.59 3.40 -22.34
CA ALA A 221 -2.60 3.09 -23.35
C ALA A 221 -2.37 1.70 -24.01
N LYS A 222 -1.10 1.34 -24.26
CA LYS A 222 -0.73 0.00 -24.73
C LYS A 222 -1.15 -1.08 -23.72
N TYR A 223 -0.88 -0.89 -22.43
CA TYR A 223 -1.29 -1.86 -21.40
C TYR A 223 -2.82 -2.03 -21.35
N VAL A 224 -3.57 -0.92 -21.23
CA VAL A 224 -5.03 -0.97 -21.10
C VAL A 224 -5.69 -1.62 -22.34
N SER A 225 -5.21 -1.31 -23.55
CA SER A 225 -5.71 -1.94 -24.78
C SER A 225 -5.38 -3.44 -24.92
N GLN A 226 -4.35 -3.94 -24.22
CA GLN A 226 -4.02 -5.36 -24.16
C GLN A 226 -4.84 -6.13 -23.11
N CYS A 227 -5.32 -5.46 -22.06
CA CYS A 227 -5.82 -6.12 -20.85
C CYS A 227 -7.34 -6.43 -20.88
N GLN A 228 -8.12 -5.73 -21.72
CA GLN A 228 -9.52 -6.00 -22.07
C GLN A 228 -10.57 -5.97 -20.93
N ASP A 229 -10.19 -5.66 -19.69
CA ASP A 229 -11.09 -5.53 -18.52
C ASP A 229 -11.04 -4.11 -17.92
N ASP A 230 -12.20 -3.57 -17.50
CA ASP A 230 -12.34 -2.21 -16.96
C ASP A 230 -11.60 -1.98 -15.63
N GLY A 231 -11.24 -3.06 -14.92
CA GLY A 231 -10.41 -3.06 -13.72
C GLY A 231 -8.92 -2.89 -14.01
N CYS A 232 -8.45 -3.21 -15.22
CA CYS A 232 -7.03 -3.14 -15.58
C CYS A 232 -6.43 -1.73 -15.48
N ARG A 233 -7.25 -0.67 -15.48
CA ARG A 233 -6.82 0.72 -15.24
C ARG A 233 -6.34 0.98 -13.80
N PHE A 234 -6.52 0.01 -12.90
CA PHE A 234 -6.00 0.02 -11.54
C PHE A 234 -4.82 -0.93 -11.33
N ASP A 235 -4.53 -1.81 -12.30
CA ASP A 235 -3.48 -2.81 -12.12
C ASP A 235 -2.11 -2.14 -11.91
N PRO A 236 -1.19 -2.76 -11.16
CA PRO A 236 0.02 -2.11 -10.65
C PRO A 236 0.84 -1.34 -11.68
N TYR A 237 0.93 -1.84 -12.91
CA TYR A 237 1.59 -1.13 -14.01
C TYR A 237 0.94 0.21 -14.35
N VAL A 238 -0.39 0.27 -14.43
CA VAL A 238 -1.13 1.50 -14.77
C VAL A 238 -1.03 2.51 -13.62
N VAL A 239 -1.10 2.05 -12.36
CA VAL A 239 -0.89 2.90 -11.18
C VAL A 239 0.52 3.51 -11.20
N GLU A 240 1.55 2.73 -11.52
CA GLU A 240 2.94 3.18 -11.52
C GLU A 240 3.24 4.17 -12.66
N VAL A 241 2.81 3.87 -13.89
CA VAL A 241 2.96 4.82 -15.03
C VAL A 241 2.18 6.11 -14.76
N THR A 242 1.00 6.04 -14.13
CA THR A 242 0.22 7.22 -13.74
C THR A 242 0.93 8.03 -12.66
N ARG A 243 1.53 7.39 -11.65
CA ARG A 243 2.37 8.07 -10.64
C ARG A 243 3.52 8.83 -11.27
N GLN A 244 4.19 8.28 -12.29
CA GLN A 244 5.25 9.00 -13.00
C GLN A 244 4.71 10.21 -13.79
N LEU A 245 3.55 10.09 -14.43
CA LEU A 245 2.87 11.23 -15.09
C LEU A 245 2.53 12.34 -14.09
N VAL A 246 1.93 12.02 -12.94
CA VAL A 246 1.59 13.00 -11.90
C VAL A 246 2.82 13.75 -11.41
N LEU A 247 3.87 13.01 -11.04
CA LEU A 247 5.09 13.60 -10.46
C LEU A 247 5.87 14.44 -11.49
N LEU A 248 5.80 14.09 -12.77
CA LEU A 248 6.36 14.87 -13.87
C LEU A 248 5.58 16.17 -14.12
N HIS A 249 4.24 16.09 -14.22
CA HIS A 249 3.39 17.28 -14.40
C HIS A 249 3.45 18.23 -13.19
N ALA A 250 3.49 17.69 -11.96
CA ALA A 250 3.57 18.49 -10.75
C ALA A 250 4.92 19.22 -10.63
N ALA A 251 6.04 18.54 -10.92
CA ALA A 251 7.37 19.18 -10.95
C ALA A 251 7.47 20.30 -12.00
N ALA A 252 6.73 20.20 -13.11
CA ALA A 252 6.64 21.24 -14.14
C ALA A 252 5.64 22.37 -13.83
N GLY A 253 5.06 22.42 -12.62
CA GLY A 253 4.02 23.39 -12.25
C GLY A 253 2.71 23.23 -13.02
N ASN A 254 2.54 22.16 -13.80
CA ASN A 254 1.35 21.92 -14.62
C ASN A 254 0.25 21.29 -13.75
N ALA A 255 -0.37 22.14 -12.93
CA ALA A 255 -1.31 21.73 -11.91
C ALA A 255 -2.61 21.13 -12.46
N LEU A 256 -3.03 21.48 -13.69
CA LEU A 256 -4.23 20.93 -14.30
C LEU A 256 -4.03 19.45 -14.66
N ASP A 257 -2.91 19.15 -15.33
CA ASP A 257 -2.59 17.81 -15.77
C ASP A 257 -2.18 16.92 -14.60
N ALA A 258 -1.41 17.45 -13.64
CA ALA A 258 -1.06 16.73 -12.41
C ALA A 258 -2.31 16.31 -11.62
N ARG A 259 -3.30 17.20 -11.48
CA ARG A 259 -4.58 16.90 -10.80
C ARG A 259 -5.47 15.96 -11.62
N ALA A 260 -5.40 16.00 -12.95
CA ALA A 260 -6.13 15.06 -13.83
C ALA A 260 -5.60 13.63 -13.67
N GLU A 261 -4.28 13.46 -13.74
CA GLU A 261 -3.63 12.16 -13.61
C GLU A 261 -3.72 11.62 -12.16
N ASN A 262 -3.57 12.48 -11.16
CA ASN A 262 -3.70 12.10 -9.76
C ASN A 262 -5.13 11.66 -9.42
N ALA A 263 -6.12 12.11 -10.21
CA ALA A 263 -7.50 11.75 -9.95
C ALA A 263 -7.78 10.25 -10.06
N LEU A 264 -7.05 9.52 -10.92
CA LEU A 264 -7.10 8.06 -11.04
C LEU A 264 -6.49 7.37 -9.80
N LEU A 265 -5.38 7.88 -9.27
CA LEU A 265 -4.73 7.37 -8.06
C LEU A 265 -5.59 7.59 -6.80
N MET A 266 -6.39 8.65 -6.80
CA MET A 266 -7.37 8.97 -5.76
C MET A 266 -8.68 8.16 -5.86
N GLU A 267 -8.82 7.23 -6.82
CA GLU A 267 -9.97 6.32 -6.86
C GLU A 267 -9.77 5.16 -5.87
N LYS A 268 -10.78 4.85 -5.03
CA LYS A 268 -10.68 3.77 -4.02
C LYS A 268 -10.23 2.42 -4.61
N ALA A 269 -10.63 2.14 -5.85
CA ALA A 269 -10.25 0.95 -6.60
C ALA A 269 -8.76 0.85 -6.97
N ALA A 270 -8.03 1.99 -7.09
CA ALA A 270 -6.58 2.01 -7.27
C ALA A 270 -5.86 1.59 -5.97
N GLY A 271 -6.37 2.02 -4.81
CA GLY A 271 -5.86 1.64 -3.49
C GLY A 271 -5.87 0.12 -3.26
N ARG A 272 -6.90 -0.59 -3.77
CA ARG A 272 -6.97 -2.07 -3.70
C ARG A 272 -5.81 -2.80 -4.40
N ARG A 273 -5.08 -2.13 -5.29
CA ARG A 273 -3.95 -2.68 -6.07
C ARG A 273 -2.58 -2.27 -5.51
N TRP A 274 -2.56 -1.64 -4.34
CA TRP A 274 -1.34 -1.38 -3.61
C TRP A 274 -0.87 -2.64 -2.89
N PHE A 275 0.44 -2.86 -2.86
CA PHE A 275 1.02 -4.03 -2.21
C PHE A 275 0.58 -4.20 -0.75
N SER A 276 0.54 -3.12 0.01
CA SER A 276 0.11 -3.09 1.41
C SER A 276 -1.35 -3.54 1.60
N VAL A 277 -2.25 -3.08 0.72
CA VAL A 277 -3.66 -3.47 0.76
C VAL A 277 -3.87 -4.89 0.26
N GLU A 278 -3.16 -5.33 -0.80
CA GLU A 278 -3.23 -6.71 -1.30
C GLU A 278 -2.68 -7.72 -0.27
N ALA A 279 -1.57 -7.40 0.40
CA ALA A 279 -1.00 -8.23 1.47
C ALA A 279 -1.86 -8.21 2.75
N GLY A 280 -2.41 -7.05 3.11
CA GLY A 280 -3.41 -6.93 4.19
C GLY A 280 -4.65 -7.78 3.92
N THR A 281 -5.14 -7.77 2.68
CA THR A 281 -6.33 -8.53 2.24
C THR A 281 -6.10 -10.03 2.37
N ALA A 282 -4.95 -10.53 1.91
CA ALA A 282 -4.60 -11.95 2.01
C ALA A 282 -4.52 -12.43 3.48
N VAL A 283 -3.92 -11.63 4.37
CA VAL A 283 -3.89 -11.94 5.81
C VAL A 283 -5.30 -11.88 6.41
N TYR A 284 -6.12 -10.89 6.04
CA TYR A 284 -7.49 -10.76 6.54
C TYR A 284 -8.36 -11.96 6.15
N GLN A 285 -8.32 -12.42 4.90
CA GLN A 285 -9.05 -13.62 4.45
C GLN A 285 -8.73 -14.83 5.34
N SER A 286 -7.44 -15.06 5.63
CA SER A 286 -6.99 -16.13 6.52
C SER A 286 -7.39 -15.93 7.98
N GLN A 287 -7.60 -14.69 8.44
CA GLN A 287 -8.17 -14.42 9.78
C GLN A 287 -9.66 -14.78 9.84
N VAL A 288 -10.46 -14.47 8.82
CA VAL A 288 -11.89 -14.84 8.79
C VAL A 288 -12.06 -16.35 8.70
N GLU A 289 -11.23 -17.05 7.91
CA GLU A 289 -11.23 -18.51 7.86
C GLU A 289 -10.83 -19.14 9.21
N GLU A 290 -9.80 -18.63 9.88
CA GLU A 290 -9.44 -19.09 11.23
C GLU A 290 -10.58 -18.87 12.24
N HIS A 291 -11.26 -17.72 12.19
CA HIS A 291 -12.43 -17.42 13.02
C HIS A 291 -13.57 -18.42 12.77
N ARG A 292 -13.89 -18.69 11.50
CA ARG A 292 -14.90 -19.70 11.10
C ARG A 292 -14.54 -21.11 11.58
N ILE A 293 -13.26 -21.50 11.48
CA ILE A 293 -12.75 -22.78 12.03
C ILE A 293 -12.89 -22.80 13.57
N ARG A 294 -12.62 -21.68 14.24
CA ARG A 294 -12.75 -21.54 15.69
C ARG A 294 -14.18 -21.68 16.18
N GLU A 295 -15.16 -21.08 15.50
CA GLU A 295 -16.58 -21.26 15.81
C GLU A 295 -17.00 -22.73 15.68
N GLN A 296 -16.63 -23.39 14.58
CA GLN A 296 -16.92 -24.81 14.36
C GLN A 296 -16.30 -25.70 15.43
N TYR A 297 -15.07 -25.39 15.88
CA TYR A 297 -14.42 -26.09 16.99
C TYR A 297 -15.17 -25.90 18.30
N VAL A 298 -15.59 -24.67 18.65
CA VAL A 298 -16.36 -24.39 19.87
C VAL A 298 -17.71 -25.09 19.83
N SER A 299 -18.40 -25.05 18.69
CA SER A 299 -19.67 -25.76 18.47
C SER A 299 -19.52 -27.28 18.66
N ALA A 300 -18.49 -27.88 18.06
CA ALA A 300 -18.19 -29.31 18.22
C ALA A 300 -17.82 -29.68 19.67
N GLN A 301 -17.04 -28.83 20.36
CA GLN A 301 -16.69 -29.02 21.77
C GLN A 301 -17.94 -28.95 22.67
N ASN A 302 -18.83 -27.98 22.43
CA ASN A 302 -20.09 -27.83 23.16
C ASN A 302 -21.08 -28.98 22.90
N ALA A 303 -21.01 -29.60 21.71
CA ALA A 303 -21.74 -30.83 21.38
C ALA A 303 -21.15 -32.10 22.03
N GLY A 304 -20.11 -31.98 22.86
CA GLY A 304 -19.50 -33.09 23.59
C GLY A 304 -18.53 -33.95 22.76
N MET A 305 -18.03 -33.43 21.64
CA MET A 305 -17.02 -34.12 20.83
C MET A 305 -15.72 -34.32 21.62
N ASP A 306 -15.15 -35.52 21.57
CA ASP A 306 -13.98 -35.88 22.36
C ASP A 306 -12.68 -35.28 21.82
N ALA A 307 -11.65 -35.24 22.67
CA ALA A 307 -10.36 -34.61 22.38
C ALA A 307 -9.49 -35.35 21.34
N ARG A 308 -9.86 -36.56 20.89
CA ARG A 308 -9.27 -37.21 19.72
C ARG A 308 -10.00 -36.78 18.46
N THR A 309 -11.33 -36.90 18.41
CA THR A 309 -12.13 -36.51 17.25
C THR A 309 -11.97 -35.03 16.91
N LEU A 310 -11.86 -34.15 17.92
CA LEU A 310 -11.53 -32.73 17.72
C LEU A 310 -10.15 -32.53 17.05
N LYS A 311 -9.14 -33.34 17.38
CA LYS A 311 -7.80 -33.26 16.75
C LYS A 311 -7.76 -33.84 15.35
N GLU A 312 -8.52 -34.91 15.11
CA GLU A 312 -8.65 -35.52 13.78
C GLU A 312 -9.42 -34.58 12.82
N ARG A 313 -10.35 -33.76 13.32
CA ARG A 313 -11.11 -32.78 12.52
C ARG A 313 -10.44 -31.40 12.38
N PHE A 314 -9.84 -30.86 13.44
CA PHE A 314 -9.33 -29.47 13.48
C PHE A 314 -7.79 -29.37 13.62
N GLY A 315 -7.09 -30.50 13.56
CA GLY A 315 -5.64 -30.58 13.68
C GLY A 315 -5.13 -30.57 15.13
N TYR A 316 -3.81 -30.72 15.28
CA TYR A 316 -3.15 -30.84 16.60
C TYR A 316 -3.06 -29.52 17.37
N THR A 317 -3.10 -28.38 16.67
CA THR A 317 -3.13 -27.04 17.27
C THR A 317 -4.57 -26.56 17.32
N THR A 318 -5.08 -26.30 18.52
CA THR A 318 -6.41 -25.69 18.72
C THR A 318 -6.55 -24.42 17.89
N PRO A 319 -7.69 -24.22 17.19
CA PRO A 319 -7.96 -22.96 16.49
C PRO A 319 -7.82 -21.75 17.41
N LEU A 320 -7.25 -20.69 16.87
CA LEU A 320 -7.02 -19.43 17.55
C LEU A 320 -8.35 -18.71 17.79
N GLN A 321 -8.46 -18.04 18.93
CA GLN A 321 -9.49 -17.02 19.11
C GLN A 321 -8.89 -15.69 18.66
N ILE A 322 -9.33 -15.23 17.49
CA ILE A 322 -8.99 -13.93 16.91
C ILE A 322 -10.25 -13.32 16.31
N GLU A 323 -10.33 -11.99 16.36
CA GLU A 323 -11.31 -11.21 15.58
C GLU A 323 -10.59 -10.74 14.30
N PRO A 324 -11.19 -10.85 13.10
CA PRO A 324 -10.55 -10.37 11.87
C PRO A 324 -10.42 -8.84 11.83
N VAL A 325 -9.20 -8.33 11.67
CA VAL A 325 -8.86 -6.89 11.78
C VAL A 325 -8.72 -6.25 10.40
N ALA A 326 -9.73 -5.49 10.00
CA ALA A 326 -9.76 -4.77 8.72
C ALA A 326 -8.94 -3.47 8.68
N GLU A 327 -8.25 -3.09 9.78
CA GLU A 327 -7.51 -1.83 9.87
C GLU A 327 -6.40 -1.71 8.82
N TYR A 328 -5.72 -2.82 8.52
CA TYR A 328 -4.70 -2.90 7.47
C TYR A 328 -5.25 -2.81 6.03
N LEU A 329 -6.58 -2.82 5.85
CA LEU A 329 -7.25 -2.74 4.54
C LEU A 329 -7.60 -1.29 4.13
N GLN A 330 -7.40 -0.31 5.01
CA GLN A 330 -7.88 1.06 4.81
C GLN A 330 -6.78 2.01 4.33
N PRO A 331 -6.69 2.30 3.01
CA PRO A 331 -6.03 3.50 2.50
C PRO A 331 -6.95 4.72 2.70
N ASP A 332 -7.28 5.05 3.95
CA ASP A 332 -8.02 6.28 4.28
C ASP A 332 -7.26 7.52 3.76
N VAL A 333 -5.93 7.47 3.87
CA VAL A 333 -5.01 8.39 3.18
C VAL A 333 -4.70 7.85 1.79
N ARG A 334 -5.53 8.22 0.82
CA ARG A 334 -5.13 8.21 -0.59
C ARG A 334 -4.08 9.32 -0.82
N PRO A 335 -3.04 9.10 -1.62
CA PRO A 335 -1.87 9.96 -1.63
C PRO A 335 -2.10 11.07 -2.65
N ASP A 336 -2.30 12.30 -2.18
CA ASP A 336 -2.24 13.44 -3.09
C ASP A 336 -0.78 13.69 -3.48
N LEU A 337 -0.31 13.01 -4.54
CA LEU A 337 1.05 13.21 -5.07
C LEU A 337 1.28 14.64 -5.59
N THR A 338 0.23 15.47 -5.70
CA THR A 338 0.37 16.89 -6.02
C THR A 338 0.69 17.73 -4.77
N SER A 339 0.42 17.24 -3.56
CA SER A 339 0.84 17.89 -2.31
C SER A 339 2.27 17.52 -1.88
N THR A 340 2.99 16.70 -2.63
CA THR A 340 4.39 16.29 -2.35
C THR A 340 5.42 17.03 -3.21
N VAL A 341 5.04 18.16 -3.82
CA VAL A 341 5.93 18.99 -4.65
C VAL A 341 5.94 20.43 -4.13
N ASP A 342 7.12 20.92 -3.74
CA ASP A 342 7.29 22.27 -3.22
C ASP A 342 6.86 23.33 -4.24
N GLY A 343 6.13 24.35 -3.76
CA GLY A 343 5.60 25.42 -4.61
C GLY A 343 4.37 25.05 -5.45
N PHE A 344 3.89 23.79 -5.40
CA PHE A 344 2.65 23.41 -6.06
C PHE A 344 1.44 24.01 -5.32
N ASP A 345 0.78 24.99 -5.93
CA ASP A 345 -0.35 25.66 -5.28
C ASP A 345 -1.58 24.75 -5.20
N THR A 346 -1.91 24.34 -3.97
CA THR A 346 -3.16 23.64 -3.65
C THR A 346 -4.36 24.60 -3.73
N GLY A 347 -4.12 25.91 -3.60
CA GLY A 347 -5.07 27.00 -3.52
C GLY A 347 -5.93 27.27 -4.76
N SER A 348 -7.17 26.80 -4.67
CA SER A 348 -8.37 27.48 -5.22
C SER A 348 -8.66 27.52 -6.73
N ALA A 349 -7.68 27.45 -7.64
CA ALA A 349 -7.96 27.65 -9.08
C ALA A 349 -8.62 26.44 -9.78
N ILE A 350 -8.06 25.24 -9.62
CA ILE A 350 -8.48 24.03 -10.36
C ILE A 350 -9.45 23.19 -9.53
N LYS A 351 -10.63 22.94 -10.09
CA LYS A 351 -11.78 22.30 -9.44
C LYS A 351 -12.19 21.06 -10.22
N ARG A 352 -12.46 19.94 -9.52
CA ARG A 352 -13.19 18.79 -10.10
C ARG A 352 -14.64 19.23 -10.40
N ARG A 353 -15.21 18.70 -11.48
CA ARG A 353 -16.56 19.03 -11.97
C ARG A 353 -17.20 17.76 -12.55
N GLY A 354 -18.20 17.23 -11.87
CA GLY A 354 -19.00 16.09 -12.30
C GLY A 354 -20.30 16.51 -12.97
N GLY A 355 -20.66 15.94 -14.12
CA GLY A 355 -21.93 16.26 -14.76
C GLY A 355 -22.31 15.37 -15.95
N LEU A 356 -23.57 15.47 -16.38
CA LEU A 356 -24.05 14.78 -17.58
C LEU A 356 -23.65 15.58 -18.83
N LEU A 357 -23.02 14.91 -19.80
CA LEU A 357 -22.61 15.50 -21.06
C LEU A 357 -23.85 15.85 -21.91
N ALA A 358 -24.18 17.13 -21.98
CA ALA A 358 -25.38 17.62 -22.67
C ALA A 358 -25.09 18.12 -24.10
N GLU A 359 -23.86 18.60 -24.34
CA GLU A 359 -23.42 19.09 -25.64
C GLU A 359 -21.91 18.92 -25.78
N ILE A 360 -21.46 18.56 -26.99
CA ILE A 360 -20.04 18.54 -27.39
C ILE A 360 -19.98 19.27 -28.73
N ALA A 361 -19.22 20.35 -28.82
CA ALA A 361 -19.16 21.24 -29.97
C ALA A 361 -17.75 21.85 -30.16
N PRO A 362 -17.36 22.29 -31.37
CA PRO A 362 -16.08 22.99 -31.55
C PRO A 362 -15.94 24.20 -30.63
N GLY A 363 -14.79 24.32 -29.95
CA GLY A 363 -14.48 25.40 -29.00
C GLY A 363 -13.54 26.49 -29.55
N GLY A 364 -12.91 26.24 -30.71
CA GLY A 364 -11.83 27.07 -31.26
C GLY A 364 -10.44 26.55 -30.87
N GLU A 365 -9.39 26.98 -31.58
CA GLU A 365 -7.97 26.76 -31.22
C GLU A 365 -7.59 25.31 -30.85
N GLY A 366 -8.12 24.32 -31.59
CA GLY A 366 -7.85 22.90 -31.32
C GLY A 366 -8.55 22.33 -30.08
N ARG A 367 -9.41 23.11 -29.42
CA ARG A 367 -10.23 22.73 -28.27
C ARG A 367 -11.69 22.50 -28.64
N THR A 368 -12.34 21.69 -27.82
CA THR A 368 -13.75 21.31 -27.93
C THR A 368 -14.49 21.82 -26.70
N ARG A 369 -15.58 22.54 -26.93
CA ARG A 369 -16.53 23.01 -25.91
C ARG A 369 -17.42 21.84 -25.49
N VAL A 370 -17.34 21.49 -24.22
CA VAL A 370 -18.17 20.48 -23.57
C VAL A 370 -19.10 21.16 -22.58
N VAL A 371 -20.38 20.81 -22.60
CA VAL A 371 -21.38 21.33 -21.66
C VAL A 371 -21.84 20.22 -20.72
N LEU A 372 -21.56 20.39 -19.44
CA LEU A 372 -22.08 19.58 -18.35
C LEU A 372 -23.45 20.16 -17.92
N ALA A 373 -24.51 19.36 -18.02
CA ALA A 373 -25.80 19.67 -17.42
C ALA A 373 -25.81 19.30 -15.92
N PRO A 374 -26.71 19.93 -15.12
CA PRO A 374 -26.82 19.64 -13.69
C PRO A 374 -27.04 18.16 -13.39
N ALA A 375 -26.20 17.59 -12.53
CA ALA A 375 -26.32 16.21 -12.04
C ALA A 375 -26.85 16.13 -10.60
N ALA A 376 -27.58 17.17 -10.16
CA ALA A 376 -28.01 17.36 -8.77
C ALA A 376 -28.76 16.15 -8.18
N GLY A 377 -28.12 15.48 -7.22
CA GLY A 377 -28.63 14.27 -6.55
C GLY A 377 -28.05 12.95 -7.10
N LEU A 378 -27.11 13.00 -8.04
CA LEU A 378 -26.36 11.82 -8.46
C LEU A 378 -25.52 11.29 -7.29
N GLN A 379 -25.63 9.99 -7.04
CA GLN A 379 -24.77 9.29 -6.09
C GLN A 379 -23.66 8.54 -6.84
N LEU A 380 -22.41 8.73 -6.42
CA LEU A 380 -21.28 7.93 -6.85
C LEU A 380 -21.08 6.81 -5.83
N CYS A 381 -21.45 5.60 -6.24
CA CYS A 381 -21.20 4.38 -5.47
C CYS A 381 -19.75 3.92 -5.68
N ALA A 382 -19.02 3.72 -4.58
CA ALA A 382 -17.67 3.18 -4.60
C ALA A 382 -17.40 2.31 -3.36
N GLU A 383 -16.91 1.09 -3.60
CA GLU A 383 -16.41 0.18 -2.56
C GLU A 383 -15.44 0.90 -1.61
N THR A 384 -15.63 0.78 -0.30
CA THR A 384 -14.83 1.48 0.72
C THR A 384 -13.46 0.84 0.94
N GLY A 385 -13.24 -0.40 0.49
CA GLY A 385 -12.10 -1.23 0.87
C GLY A 385 -12.30 -1.97 2.20
N ARG A 386 -13.37 -1.65 2.95
CA ARG A 386 -13.83 -2.47 4.07
C ARG A 386 -14.62 -3.66 3.55
N VAL A 387 -14.41 -4.82 4.14
CA VAL A 387 -15.21 -6.01 3.84
C VAL A 387 -16.58 -5.87 4.52
N ALA A 388 -17.65 -6.07 3.75
CA ALA A 388 -19.02 -6.14 4.24
C ALA A 388 -19.45 -7.58 4.55
N ASP A 389 -19.07 -8.54 3.69
CA ASP A 389 -19.38 -9.96 3.85
C ASP A 389 -18.27 -10.86 3.25
N VAL A 390 -18.24 -12.12 3.65
CA VAL A 390 -17.27 -13.12 3.18
C VAL A 390 -18.01 -14.39 2.74
N HIS A 391 -18.15 -14.54 1.43
CA HIS A 391 -18.84 -15.67 0.81
C HIS A 391 -17.89 -16.87 0.70
N PHE A 392 -18.09 -17.86 1.56
CA PHE A 392 -17.30 -19.10 1.59
C PHE A 392 -17.84 -20.14 0.60
N GLU A 393 -17.04 -20.47 -0.42
CA GLU A 393 -17.22 -21.64 -1.27
C GLU A 393 -16.29 -22.79 -0.81
N GLU A 394 -16.44 -24.00 -1.38
CA GLU A 394 -15.81 -25.22 -0.82
C GLU A 394 -14.28 -25.15 -0.67
N ASN A 395 -13.60 -24.32 -1.46
CA ASN A 395 -12.13 -24.21 -1.48
C ASN A 395 -11.60 -22.75 -1.54
N PHE A 396 -12.46 -21.73 -1.45
CA PHE A 396 -12.04 -20.31 -1.48
C PHE A 396 -13.07 -19.39 -0.82
N ALA A 397 -12.64 -18.18 -0.44
CA ALA A 397 -13.48 -17.15 0.17
C ALA A 397 -13.51 -15.89 -0.70
N THR A 398 -14.68 -15.52 -1.19
CA THR A 398 -14.92 -14.28 -1.95
C THR A 398 -15.27 -13.16 -1.00
N LEU A 399 -14.50 -12.07 -1.01
CA LEU A 399 -14.81 -10.86 -0.25
C LEU A 399 -15.85 -10.02 -0.99
N GLU A 400 -16.94 -9.67 -0.31
CA GLU A 400 -17.81 -8.57 -0.72
C GLU A 400 -17.39 -7.31 0.04
N PHE A 401 -17.04 -6.24 -0.67
CA PHE A 401 -16.65 -4.97 -0.06
C PHE A 401 -17.86 -4.05 0.11
N GLU A 402 -17.93 -3.38 1.27
CA GLU A 402 -18.94 -2.37 1.57
C GLU A 402 -18.92 -1.29 0.49
N THR A 403 -20.08 -0.98 -0.10
CA THR A 403 -20.19 0.07 -1.12
C THR A 403 -20.89 1.30 -0.55
N THR A 404 -20.18 2.41 -0.34
CA THR A 404 -20.82 3.69 0.01
C THR A 404 -21.25 4.43 -1.26
N CYS A 405 -22.50 4.87 -1.28
CA CYS A 405 -23.09 5.70 -2.34
C CYS A 405 -23.26 7.13 -1.81
N GLU A 406 -22.21 7.94 -1.98
CA GLU A 406 -22.19 9.34 -1.54
C GLU A 406 -22.66 10.24 -2.68
N ALA A 407 -23.34 11.35 -2.37
CA ALA A 407 -23.66 12.36 -3.38
C ALA A 407 -22.35 12.99 -3.87
N ASP A 408 -22.15 13.11 -5.19
CA ASP A 408 -20.87 13.63 -5.72
C ASP A 408 -20.58 15.04 -5.19
N PRO A 409 -19.50 15.26 -4.41
CA PRO A 409 -19.16 16.59 -3.90
C PRO A 409 -18.73 17.54 -5.02
N ASN A 410 -18.39 17.02 -6.21
CA ASN A 410 -17.95 17.78 -7.37
C ASN A 410 -19.09 18.05 -8.38
N GLN A 411 -20.33 17.65 -8.08
CA GLN A 411 -21.43 17.70 -9.04
C GLN A 411 -21.75 19.15 -9.42
N VAL A 412 -21.87 19.42 -10.71
CA VAL A 412 -22.35 20.74 -11.16
C VAL A 412 -23.85 20.85 -10.84
N THR A 413 -24.20 21.85 -10.03
CA THR A 413 -25.59 22.18 -9.69
C THR A 413 -26.24 23.11 -10.72
N ALA A 414 -25.43 23.73 -11.57
CA ALA A 414 -25.82 24.57 -12.70
C ALA A 414 -25.06 24.15 -13.97
N THR A 415 -25.67 24.40 -15.14
CA THR A 415 -25.05 24.10 -16.44
C THR A 415 -23.68 24.75 -16.55
N THR A 416 -22.63 23.94 -16.72
CA THR A 416 -21.24 24.40 -16.77
C THR A 416 -20.63 24.09 -18.12
N THR A 417 -19.83 25.00 -18.67
CA THR A 417 -19.12 24.82 -19.93
C THR A 417 -17.63 24.69 -19.65
N VAL A 418 -16.97 23.68 -20.23
CA VAL A 418 -15.53 23.41 -20.11
C VAL A 418 -14.92 23.27 -21.50
N LEU A 419 -13.71 23.81 -21.70
CA LEU A 419 -12.91 23.70 -22.92
C LEU A 419 -11.84 22.61 -22.74
N LEU A 420 -12.05 21.48 -23.42
CA LEU A 420 -11.14 20.33 -23.38
C LEU A 420 -10.23 20.30 -24.64
N PRO A 421 -9.04 19.69 -24.58
CA PRO A 421 -8.30 19.29 -25.78
C PRO A 421 -9.18 18.41 -26.67
N SER A 422 -9.27 18.70 -27.98
CA SER A 422 -10.15 17.93 -28.87
C SER A 422 -9.84 16.43 -28.94
N PRO A 423 -8.59 15.94 -28.81
CA PRO A 423 -8.33 14.50 -28.72
C PRO A 423 -9.01 13.83 -27.53
N GLU A 424 -9.12 14.49 -26.38
CA GLU A 424 -9.81 13.94 -25.20
C GLU A 424 -11.32 13.99 -25.39
N ALA A 425 -11.84 15.14 -25.83
CA ALA A 425 -13.27 15.32 -26.07
C ALA A 425 -13.82 14.40 -27.17
N SER A 426 -12.97 13.91 -28.08
CA SER A 426 -13.37 12.96 -29.13
C SER A 426 -13.79 11.58 -28.61
N GLN A 427 -13.45 11.26 -27.34
CA GLN A 427 -13.83 10.01 -26.68
C GLN A 427 -15.19 10.10 -25.98
N LEU A 428 -15.68 11.30 -25.72
CA LEU A 428 -16.91 11.60 -24.96
C LEU A 428 -18.17 11.58 -25.85
N ARG A 429 -19.33 11.24 -25.28
CA ARG A 429 -20.63 11.24 -25.99
C ARG A 429 -21.72 11.96 -25.19
N PRO A 430 -22.67 12.67 -25.85
CA PRO A 430 -23.82 13.22 -25.15
C PRO A 430 -24.67 12.12 -24.48
N GLY A 431 -25.07 12.33 -23.23
CA GLY A 431 -25.77 11.37 -22.38
C GLY A 431 -24.86 10.52 -21.48
N GLU A 432 -23.55 10.54 -21.68
CA GLU A 432 -22.58 9.98 -20.72
C GLU A 432 -22.45 10.90 -19.50
N TYR A 433 -22.02 10.33 -18.38
CA TYR A 433 -21.55 11.11 -17.24
C TYR A 433 -20.05 11.33 -17.36
N ALA A 434 -19.57 12.54 -17.10
CA ALA A 434 -18.15 12.86 -17.10
C ALA A 434 -17.74 13.57 -15.82
N GLU A 435 -16.60 13.15 -15.28
CA GLU A 435 -15.84 13.91 -14.30
C GLU A 435 -14.65 14.55 -15.01
N LEU A 436 -14.51 15.86 -14.84
CA LEU A 436 -13.44 16.69 -15.40
C LEU A 436 -12.69 17.39 -14.26
N VAL A 437 -11.42 17.71 -14.44
CA VAL A 437 -10.80 18.84 -13.72
C VAL A 437 -10.79 20.06 -14.65
N ALA A 438 -11.07 21.24 -14.12
CA ALA A 438 -10.99 22.49 -14.88
C ALA A 438 -10.54 23.67 -14.02
N ASP A 439 -9.76 24.56 -14.61
CA ASP A 439 -9.35 25.84 -14.01
C ASP A 439 -10.51 26.86 -13.96
N ASP A 440 -10.23 28.07 -13.47
CA ASP A 440 -11.20 29.16 -13.44
C ASP A 440 -11.46 29.78 -14.83
N HIS A 441 -10.54 29.61 -15.79
CA HIS A 441 -10.75 29.93 -17.21
C HIS A 441 -11.60 28.87 -17.96
N GLN A 442 -12.06 27.84 -17.24
CA GLN A 442 -12.78 26.67 -17.75
C GLN A 442 -11.98 25.83 -18.75
N GLN A 443 -10.65 25.92 -18.78
CA GLN A 443 -9.79 24.96 -19.47
C GLN A 443 -9.73 23.69 -18.61
N GLY A 444 -9.92 22.52 -19.22
CA GLY A 444 -10.02 21.28 -18.45
C GLY A 444 -9.39 20.06 -19.10
N ARG A 445 -9.35 18.98 -18.34
CA ARG A 445 -8.92 17.62 -18.73
C ARG A 445 -9.98 16.62 -18.30
N VAL A 446 -10.12 15.52 -19.05
CA VAL A 446 -11.00 14.41 -18.64
C VAL A 446 -10.35 13.62 -17.50
N VAL A 447 -11.08 13.43 -16.40
CA VAL A 447 -10.69 12.48 -15.33
C VAL A 447 -11.28 11.11 -15.61
N ARG A 448 -12.59 11.05 -15.85
CA ARG A 448 -13.31 9.79 -16.08
C ARG A 448 -14.59 10.04 -16.90
N ALA A 449 -14.83 9.22 -17.91
CA ALA A 449 -16.07 9.20 -18.69
C ALA A 449 -16.79 7.87 -18.46
N TRP A 450 -18.12 7.90 -18.40
CA TRP A 450 -18.95 6.75 -18.03
C TRP A 450 -20.20 6.70 -18.93
N ALA A 451 -20.45 5.56 -19.57
CA ALA A 451 -21.79 5.28 -20.07
C ALA A 451 -22.78 5.30 -18.89
N ALA A 452 -23.82 6.12 -18.96
CA ALA A 452 -24.76 6.27 -17.86
C ALA A 452 -25.48 4.92 -17.61
N ASN A 453 -25.20 4.30 -16.46
CA ASN A 453 -25.58 2.92 -16.20
C ASN A 453 -27.12 2.75 -16.20
N PRO A 454 -27.70 1.97 -17.13
CA PRO A 454 -29.16 1.82 -17.23
C PRO A 454 -29.78 1.05 -16.05
N LYS A 455 -28.96 0.47 -15.16
CA LYS A 455 -29.40 -0.15 -13.90
C LYS A 455 -29.40 0.83 -12.70
N ALA A 456 -28.96 2.07 -12.86
CA ALA A 456 -29.04 3.08 -11.80
C ALA A 456 -30.50 3.41 -11.48
N PRO A 457 -30.91 3.47 -10.19
CA PRO A 457 -32.33 3.48 -9.81
C PRO A 457 -33.04 4.79 -10.18
N LYS A 458 -33.85 4.76 -11.26
CA LYS A 458 -34.82 5.79 -11.69
C LYS A 458 -34.31 7.22 -11.98
N GLN A 459 -33.05 7.55 -11.71
CA GLN A 459 -32.54 8.92 -11.90
C GLN A 459 -32.50 9.36 -13.39
N LEU A 460 -32.42 8.42 -14.33
CA LEU A 460 -32.36 8.70 -15.77
C LEU A 460 -33.66 9.25 -16.39
N ASP A 461 -34.82 9.05 -15.76
CA ASP A 461 -36.11 9.54 -16.29
C ASP A 461 -36.15 11.07 -16.42
N ARG A 462 -35.41 11.79 -15.55
CA ARG A 462 -35.22 13.25 -15.66
C ARG A 462 -34.41 13.68 -16.88
N VAL A 463 -33.51 12.83 -17.39
CA VAL A 463 -32.66 13.15 -18.54
C VAL A 463 -33.46 13.07 -19.85
N ALA A 464 -34.41 12.13 -19.93
CA ALA A 464 -35.42 12.10 -21.00
C ALA A 464 -36.28 13.37 -20.97
N GLN A 465 -36.84 13.73 -19.81
CA GLN A 465 -37.65 14.94 -19.64
C GLN A 465 -36.90 16.24 -20.04
N LEU A 466 -35.60 16.35 -19.72
CA LEU A 466 -34.77 17.49 -20.13
C LEU A 466 -34.42 17.49 -21.62
N ARG A 467 -34.41 16.32 -22.28
CA ARG A 467 -34.22 16.20 -23.73
C ARG A 467 -35.48 16.65 -24.47
N ASP A 468 -36.65 16.20 -24.04
CA ASP A 468 -37.92 16.49 -24.71
C ASP A 468 -38.32 17.97 -24.52
N ALA A 469 -38.14 18.53 -23.32
CA ALA A 469 -38.41 19.94 -23.03
C ALA A 469 -37.60 20.95 -23.88
N ARG A 470 -36.50 20.52 -24.52
CA ARG A 470 -35.71 21.35 -25.46
C ARG A 470 -36.23 21.34 -26.90
N PHE A 471 -37.17 20.48 -27.25
CA PHE A 471 -37.76 20.42 -28.60
C PHE A 471 -39.10 21.14 -28.73
N GLU A 472 -39.81 21.42 -27.62
CA GLU A 472 -41.11 22.12 -27.63
C GLU A 472 -41.00 23.67 -27.66
N THR A 473 -39.80 24.23 -27.86
CA THR A 473 -39.57 25.70 -27.87
C THR A 473 -38.77 26.20 -29.09
N ARG A 474 -39.39 26.11 -30.27
CA ARG A 474 -39.04 26.88 -31.48
C ARG A 474 -40.26 27.24 -32.29
#